data_AF-A0A959Q9F6-F1
#
_entry.id   AF-A0A959Q9F6-F1
#
_cell.length_a   1.000
_cell.length_b   1.000
_cell.length_c   1.000
_cell.angle_alpha   90.00
_cell.angle_beta   90.00
_cell.angle_gamma   90.00
#
_symmetry.space_group_name_H-M   'P 1'
#
loop_
_entity.id
_entity.type
_entity.pdbx_description
1 polymer ?
#
loop_
_entity_poly.entity_id
_entity_poly.type
_entity_poly.pdbx_seq_one_letter_code
_entity_poly.pdbx_strand_id
1 'polypeptide(L)'
;MKKIKLLWFAATMCLSVAAVAQGDSSPENWFNLDPASDGVQGVGTEKLYNSTLLSGRQPRTVIVAVIDSGVDAEHEDLQNIMWINPGEV
;
A
#
# COMPACT_ATOMS: atom_id res chain seq x y z
N MET A 1 -20.03 1.28 -48.22
CA MET A 1 -20.63 1.51 -46.88
C MET A 1 -20.22 0.46 -45.84
N LYS A 2 -20.33 -0.86 -46.10
CA LYS A 2 -19.98 -1.91 -45.11
C LYS A 2 -18.50 -1.88 -44.65
N LYS A 3 -17.56 -1.64 -45.58
CA LYS A 3 -16.11 -1.53 -45.28
C LYS A 3 -15.77 -0.32 -44.39
N ILE A 4 -16.45 0.80 -44.62
CA ILE A 4 -16.31 2.02 -43.81
C ILE A 4 -16.84 1.75 -42.39
N LYS A 5 -18.04 1.16 -42.25
CA LYS A 5 -18.58 0.79 -40.92
C LYS A 5 -17.67 -0.18 -40.14
N LEU A 6 -17.01 -1.11 -40.83
CA LEU A 6 -16.05 -2.03 -40.22
C LEU A 6 -14.78 -1.31 -39.74
N LEU A 7 -14.29 -0.33 -40.50
CA LEU A 7 -13.16 0.52 -40.10
C LEU A 7 -13.48 1.38 -38.88
N TRP A 8 -14.69 1.96 -38.81
CA TRP A 8 -15.15 2.70 -37.63
C TRP A 8 -15.24 1.79 -36.40
N PHE A 9 -15.76 0.57 -36.55
CA PHE A 9 -15.85 -0.39 -35.45
C PHE A 9 -14.46 -0.82 -34.94
N ALA A 10 -13.53 -1.12 -35.86
CA ALA A 10 -12.16 -1.47 -35.50
C ALA A 10 -11.41 -0.31 -34.81
N ALA A 11 -11.59 0.93 -35.30
CA ALA A 11 -10.99 2.10 -34.68
C ALA A 11 -11.50 2.35 -33.25
N THR A 12 -12.81 2.24 -33.01
CA THR A 12 -13.40 2.37 -31.67
C THR A 12 -12.90 1.28 -30.73
N MET A 13 -12.77 0.04 -31.21
CA MET A 13 -12.24 -1.08 -30.43
C MET A 13 -10.75 -0.89 -30.09
N CYS A 14 -9.92 -0.44 -31.03
CA CYS A 14 -8.52 -0.11 -30.76
C CYS A 14 -8.35 1.04 -29.76
N LEU A 15 -9.19 2.07 -29.85
CA LEU A 15 -9.15 3.19 -28.91
C LEU A 15 -9.51 2.76 -27.48
N SER A 16 -10.46 1.82 -27.36
CA SER A 16 -10.87 1.25 -26.08
C SER A 16 -9.71 0.48 -25.44
N VAL A 17 -9.03 -0.39 -26.19
CA VAL A 17 -7.90 -1.19 -25.68
C VAL A 17 -6.72 -0.32 -25.25
N ALA A 18 -6.41 0.75 -25.99
CA ALA A 18 -5.33 1.67 -25.62
C ALA A 18 -5.61 2.44 -24.31
N ALA A 19 -6.88 2.74 -24.02
CA ALA A 19 -7.27 3.40 -22.77
C ALA A 19 -7.13 2.50 -21.53
N VAL A 20 -7.28 1.18 -21.67
CA VAL A 20 -7.11 0.21 -20.56
C VAL A 20 -5.68 -0.32 -20.44
N ALA A 21 -4.78 0.03 -21.37
CA ALA A 21 -3.40 -0.45 -21.41
C ALA A 21 -2.43 0.34 -20.51
N GLN A 22 -2.88 1.47 -19.94
CA GLN A 22 -2.11 2.17 -18.92
C GLN A 22 -2.21 1.35 -17.62
N GLY A 23 -1.17 0.56 -17.34
CA GLY A 23 -1.12 -0.25 -16.13
C GLY A 23 -1.19 0.65 -14.89
N ASP A 24 -2.13 0.34 -13.99
CA ASP A 24 -2.25 1.06 -12.72
C ASP A 24 -0.94 0.94 -11.95
N SER A 25 -0.40 2.09 -11.51
CA SER A 25 0.66 2.10 -10.51
C SER A 25 0.17 1.37 -9.25
N SER A 26 1.03 0.59 -8.61
CA SER A 26 0.67 -0.03 -7.33
C SER A 26 0.16 1.04 -6.35
N PRO A 27 -0.90 0.75 -5.57
CA PRO A 27 -1.37 1.67 -4.54
C PRO A 27 -0.23 2.10 -3.62
N GLU A 28 -0.23 3.34 -3.11
CA GLU A 28 0.85 3.83 -2.25
C GLU A 28 1.06 2.94 -1.01
N ASN A 29 -0.03 2.38 -0.47
CA ASN A 29 -0.04 1.47 0.68
C ASN A 29 0.03 -0.03 0.30
N TRP A 30 0.48 -0.37 -0.91
CA TRP A 30 0.46 -1.75 -1.44
C TRP A 30 1.06 -2.80 -0.49
N PHE A 31 2.10 -2.42 0.26
CA PHE A 31 2.81 -3.31 1.17
C PHE A 31 1.93 -3.79 2.33
N ASN A 32 0.87 -3.06 2.67
CA ASN A 32 -0.08 -3.45 3.72
C ASN A 32 -1.25 -4.34 3.22
N LEU A 33 -1.43 -4.47 1.91
CA LEU A 33 -2.56 -5.18 1.29
C LEU A 33 -2.37 -6.72 1.32
N ASP A 34 -3.40 -7.47 0.95
CA ASP A 34 -3.41 -8.94 0.94
C ASP A 34 -3.73 -9.50 -0.47
N PRO A 35 -3.02 -10.55 -0.94
CA PRO A 35 -3.24 -11.11 -2.27
C PRO A 35 -4.66 -11.62 -2.52
N ALA A 36 -5.32 -12.16 -1.49
CA ALA A 36 -6.60 -12.82 -1.64
C ALA A 36 -7.78 -11.83 -1.61
N SER A 37 -7.67 -10.75 -0.82
CA SER A 37 -8.71 -9.69 -0.78
C SER A 37 -8.48 -8.59 -1.81
N ASP A 38 -7.23 -8.19 -2.03
CA ASP A 38 -6.90 -6.96 -2.76
C ASP A 38 -6.23 -7.23 -4.11
N GLY A 39 -5.81 -8.47 -4.37
CA GLY A 39 -5.07 -8.83 -5.60
C GLY A 39 -3.64 -8.31 -5.65
N VAL A 40 -3.13 -7.77 -4.53
CA VAL A 40 -1.80 -7.16 -4.41
C VAL A 40 -0.92 -7.97 -3.47
N GLN A 41 0.35 -8.16 -3.82
CA GLN A 41 1.33 -8.94 -3.05
C GLN A 41 1.91 -8.18 -1.85
N GLY A 42 1.06 -7.82 -0.87
CA GLY A 42 1.47 -7.21 0.40
C GLY A 42 1.48 -8.19 1.59
N VAL A 43 1.77 -7.69 2.79
CA VAL A 43 1.89 -8.50 4.03
C VAL A 43 0.55 -8.70 4.77
N GLY A 44 -0.54 -8.08 4.32
CA GLY A 44 -1.89 -8.26 4.88
C GLY A 44 -2.11 -7.62 6.26
N THR A 45 -1.39 -6.53 6.57
CA THR A 45 -1.58 -5.78 7.82
C THR A 45 -2.94 -5.09 7.88
N GLU A 46 -3.46 -4.55 6.77
CA GLU A 46 -4.82 -3.97 6.73
C GLU A 46 -5.88 -5.00 7.11
N LYS A 47 -5.77 -6.20 6.55
CA LYS A 47 -6.66 -7.32 6.88
C LYS A 47 -6.56 -7.71 8.35
N LEU A 48 -5.37 -7.70 8.93
CA LEU A 48 -5.16 -7.98 10.35
C LEU A 48 -5.88 -6.95 11.24
N TYR A 49 -5.74 -5.66 10.94
CA TYR A 49 -6.38 -4.58 11.69
C TYR A 49 -7.90 -4.52 11.51
N ASN A 50 -8.39 -4.83 10.30
CA ASN A 50 -9.83 -4.73 9.96
C ASN A 50 -10.63 -6.01 10.25
N SER A 51 -10.00 -7.06 10.79
CA SER A 51 -10.64 -8.35 11.08
C SER A 51 -10.72 -8.66 12.57
N THR A 52 -11.39 -9.76 12.91
CA THR A 52 -11.47 -10.27 14.28
C THR A 52 -10.21 -11.02 14.74
N LEU A 53 -9.15 -11.07 13.90
CA LEU A 53 -7.92 -11.79 14.22
C LEU A 53 -7.21 -11.24 15.46
N LEU A 54 -7.40 -9.96 15.78
CA LEU A 54 -6.86 -9.33 16.99
C LEU A 54 -7.80 -9.40 18.21
N SER A 55 -9.03 -9.90 18.04
CA SER A 55 -10.01 -9.93 19.13
C SER A 55 -9.52 -10.79 20.30
N GLY A 56 -9.59 -10.23 21.52
CA GLY A 56 -9.13 -10.89 22.74
C GLY A 56 -7.62 -10.90 22.95
N ARG A 57 -6.82 -10.36 22.00
CA ARG A 57 -5.38 -10.19 22.19
C ARG A 57 -5.09 -8.90 22.96
N GLN A 58 -4.19 -8.98 23.94
CA GLN A 58 -3.74 -7.82 24.69
C GLN A 58 -2.52 -7.19 23.99
N PRO A 59 -2.53 -5.86 23.77
CA PRO A 59 -1.39 -5.17 23.17
C PRO A 59 -0.18 -5.22 24.12
N ARG A 60 1.01 -5.28 23.55
CA ARG A 60 2.28 -5.18 24.28
C ARG A 60 3.11 -4.06 23.67
N THR A 61 3.60 -3.16 24.51
CA THR A 61 4.56 -2.15 24.08
C THR A 61 5.88 -2.84 23.72
N VAL A 62 6.40 -2.54 22.54
CA VAL A 62 7.68 -3.03 22.04
C VAL A 62 8.54 -1.82 21.72
N ILE A 63 9.78 -1.82 22.22
CA ILE A 63 10.79 -0.83 21.85
C ILE A 63 11.60 -1.41 20.69
N VAL A 64 11.69 -0.66 19.59
CA VAL A 64 12.40 -1.07 18.38
C VAL A 64 13.57 -0.12 18.14
N ALA A 65 14.77 -0.66 17.95
CA ALA A 65 15.96 0.11 17.59
C ALA A 65 16.26 -0.05 16.09
N VAL A 66 16.42 1.08 15.38
CA VAL A 66 16.90 1.11 14.00
C VAL A 66 18.41 1.37 14.02
N ILE A 67 19.20 0.42 13.55
CA ILE A 67 20.67 0.49 13.55
C ILE A 67 21.14 0.92 12.16
N ASP A 68 21.20 2.23 11.93
CA ASP A 68 21.63 2.86 10.68
C ASP A 68 22.39 4.18 10.99
N SER A 69 22.52 5.09 10.03
CA SER A 69 23.18 6.39 10.19
C SER A 69 22.49 7.36 11.15
N GLY A 70 21.31 7.02 11.65
CA GLY A 70 20.50 7.84 12.55
C GLY A 70 19.03 7.90 12.12
N VAL A 71 18.21 8.53 12.96
CA VAL A 71 16.78 8.83 12.71
C VAL A 71 16.55 10.30 13.05
N ASP A 72 15.75 11.00 12.26
CA ASP A 72 15.33 12.36 12.57
C ASP A 72 14.30 12.34 13.73
N ALA A 73 14.74 12.78 14.91
CA ALA A 73 13.93 12.79 16.11
C ALA A 73 12.81 13.85 16.08
N GLU A 74 12.91 14.87 15.21
CA GLU A 74 11.92 15.95 15.07
C GLU A 74 10.94 15.69 13.92
N HIS A 75 11.09 14.59 13.18
CA HIS A 75 10.19 14.22 12.09
C HIS A 75 8.75 14.11 12.56
N GLU A 76 7.81 14.74 11.84
CA GLU A 76 6.42 14.91 12.30
C GLU A 76 5.70 13.58 12.62
N ASP A 77 5.98 12.53 11.83
CA ASP A 77 5.44 11.18 12.03
C ASP A 77 6.14 10.35 13.12
N LEU A 78 7.35 10.74 13.56
CA LEU A 78 8.16 9.94 14.48
C LEU A 78 8.23 10.56 15.89
N GLN A 79 8.26 11.88 16.00
CA GLN A 79 8.49 12.61 17.26
C GLN A 79 7.62 12.13 18.43
N ASN A 80 6.37 11.73 18.17
CA ASN A 80 5.41 11.32 19.19
C ASN A 80 5.58 9.87 19.65
N ILE A 81 6.36 9.06 18.93
CA ILE A 81 6.62 7.64 19.23
C ILE A 81 8.10 7.35 19.51
N MET A 82 8.98 8.35 19.40
CA MET A 82 10.41 8.21 19.71
C MET A 82 10.61 7.81 21.17
N TRP A 83 11.35 6.73 21.38
CA TRP A 83 11.77 6.32 22.71
C TRP A 83 12.94 7.17 23.18
N ILE A 84 12.88 7.65 24.42
CA ILE A 84 13.95 8.46 25.05
C ILE A 84 14.67 7.59 26.09
N ASN A 85 15.99 7.50 25.98
CA ASN A 85 16.84 6.86 26.97
C ASN A 85 17.19 7.83 28.11
N PRO A 86 16.68 7.62 29.35
CA PRO A 86 17.01 8.51 30.47
C PRO A 86 18.48 8.45 30.92
N GLY A 87 19.26 7.48 30.43
CA GLY A 87 20.69 7.37 30.72
C GLY A 87 21.61 8.19 29.81
N GLU A 88 21.06 8.85 28.77
CA GLU A 88 21.80 9.63 27.78
C GLU A 88 21.51 11.15 27.86
N VAL A 89 20.76 11.58 28.87
CA VAL A 89 20.43 12.99 29.16
C VAL A 89 21.36 13.62 30.18
#